data_AF-A0A1H3AG71-F1
#
_entry.id   AF-A0A1H3AG71-F1
#
_cell.length_a   1.000
_cell.length_b   1.000
_cell.length_c   1.000
_cell.angle_alpha   90.00
_cell.angle_beta   90.00
_cell.angle_gamma   90.00
#
_symmetry.space_group_name_H-M   'P 1'
#
loop_
_entity.id
_entity.type
_entity.pdbx_description
1 polymer ?
#
loop_
_entity_poly.entity_id
_entity_poly.type
_entity_poly.pdbx_seq_one_letter_code
_entity_poly.pdbx_strand_id
1 'polypeptide(L)'
;MDAFRVIEVKRSVFDNNDKQAEALRQDLKDRGIFLLNLMSSPGSGKTTTLGGTVKALKGDLSLGIMEADIDSDVDARTMEAMGVKVVQLHTGGMCHLDADMTKQGLQALESDGLDLVVLENVGNLVCPAEFDTGAVKNVMILSVPEGDDKPLKYPLMFSVCDVVLINKMDVLPYFDFDMEACTAAIRERNPRAVIIPISAKTGEGMDVWTNWLREECQKWQNQN
;
A
#
# COMPACT_ATOMS: atom_id res chain seq x y z
N MET A 1 6.29 21.91 -35.05
CA MET A 1 7.69 21.59 -34.69
C MET A 1 7.61 20.81 -33.39
N ASP A 2 7.70 19.48 -33.45
CA ASP A 2 7.97 18.70 -32.25
C ASP A 2 9.48 18.77 -32.00
N ALA A 3 9.86 19.58 -31.01
CA ALA A 3 11.24 20.03 -30.78
C ALA A 3 11.99 19.20 -29.71
N PHE A 4 11.60 17.95 -29.49
CA PHE A 4 12.33 17.07 -28.60
C PHE A 4 12.19 15.59 -29.00
N ARG A 5 13.25 14.84 -28.75
CA ARG A 5 13.33 13.40 -29.00
C ARG A 5 13.08 12.70 -27.67
N VAL A 6 11.93 12.04 -27.55
CA VAL A 6 11.65 11.15 -26.41
C VAL A 6 12.41 9.86 -26.63
N ILE A 7 13.28 9.51 -25.69
CA ILE A 7 14.01 8.24 -25.67
C ILE A 7 13.54 7.43 -24.47
N GLU A 8 13.06 6.21 -24.70
CA GLU A 8 12.77 5.24 -23.64
C GLU A 8 14.08 4.57 -23.20
N VAL A 9 14.69 5.10 -22.13
CA VAL A 9 16.02 4.64 -21.69
C VAL A 9 15.95 3.49 -20.66
N LYS A 10 14.78 3.19 -20.10
CA LYS A 10 14.65 2.37 -18.87
C LYS A 10 13.98 1.01 -19.01
N ARG A 11 13.45 0.63 -20.19
CA ARG A 11 12.57 -0.55 -20.36
C ARG A 11 13.16 -1.87 -19.82
N SER A 12 14.47 -2.10 -19.96
CA SER A 12 15.11 -3.34 -19.52
C SER A 12 15.16 -3.53 -18.00
N VAL A 13 15.17 -2.45 -17.21
CA VAL A 13 15.18 -2.53 -15.75
C VAL A 13 13.78 -2.90 -15.24
N PHE A 14 12.74 -2.28 -15.81
CA PHE A 14 11.34 -2.59 -15.50
C PHE A 14 10.94 -4.01 -15.92
N ASP A 15 11.30 -4.44 -17.14
CA ASP A 15 11.00 -5.79 -17.63
C ASP A 15 11.64 -6.89 -16.75
N ASN A 16 12.77 -6.59 -16.09
CA ASN A 16 13.41 -7.50 -15.14
C ASN A 16 12.67 -7.50 -13.79
N ASN A 17 12.27 -6.33 -13.30
CA ASN A 17 11.48 -6.21 -12.08
C ASN A 17 10.14 -6.95 -12.20
N ASP A 18 9.40 -6.76 -13.30
CA ASP A 18 8.06 -7.34 -13.47
C ASP A 18 8.10 -8.88 -13.45
N LYS A 19 9.15 -9.48 -14.02
CA LYS A 19 9.36 -10.94 -13.94
C LYS A 19 9.64 -11.40 -12.52
N GLN A 20 10.40 -10.62 -11.76
CA GLN A 20 10.68 -10.93 -10.35
C GLN A 20 9.44 -10.75 -9.48
N ALA A 21 8.65 -9.71 -9.75
CA ALA A 21 7.38 -9.46 -9.07
C ALA A 21 6.39 -10.60 -9.29
N GLU A 22 6.24 -11.08 -10.53
CA GLU A 22 5.36 -12.21 -10.84
C GLU A 22 5.84 -13.51 -10.19
N ALA A 23 7.15 -13.78 -10.24
CA ALA A 23 7.72 -14.95 -9.56
C ALA A 23 7.53 -14.89 -8.04
N LEU A 24 7.68 -13.70 -7.43
CA LEU A 24 7.44 -13.49 -6.01
C LEU A 24 5.96 -13.68 -5.66
N ARG A 25 5.06 -13.13 -6.47
CA ARG A 25 3.61 -13.28 -6.28
C ARG A 25 3.19 -14.76 -6.35
N GLN A 26 3.78 -15.54 -7.25
CA GLN A 26 3.55 -16.99 -7.33
C GLN A 26 4.12 -17.74 -6.11
N ASP A 27 5.32 -17.40 -5.62
CA ASP A 27 5.87 -17.99 -4.38
C ASP A 27 4.97 -17.70 -3.17
N LEU A 28 4.50 -16.46 -3.05
CA LEU A 28 3.55 -16.04 -2.02
C LEU A 28 2.23 -16.79 -2.12
N LYS A 29 1.77 -17.05 -3.35
CA LYS A 29 0.57 -17.85 -3.62
C LYS A 29 0.73 -19.27 -3.10
N ASP A 30 1.84 -19.92 -3.45
CA ASP A 30 2.14 -21.30 -3.06
C ASP A 30 2.28 -21.45 -1.53
N ARG A 31 2.74 -20.40 -0.85
CA ARG A 31 2.87 -20.32 0.62
C ARG A 31 1.59 -19.83 1.33
N GLY A 32 0.56 -19.42 0.59
CA GLY A 32 -0.68 -18.88 1.14
C GLY A 32 -0.54 -17.52 1.83
N ILE A 33 0.52 -16.77 1.53
CA ILE A 33 0.81 -15.47 2.13
C ILE A 33 0.19 -14.37 1.27
N PHE A 34 -0.68 -13.56 1.86
CA PHE A 34 -1.21 -12.38 1.20
C PHE A 34 -0.27 -11.19 1.45
N LEU A 35 0.37 -10.68 0.38
CA LEU A 35 1.18 -9.46 0.47
C LEU A 35 0.36 -8.24 0.04
N LEU A 36 0.22 -7.28 0.95
CA LEU A 36 -0.42 -5.98 0.72
C LEU A 36 0.65 -4.89 0.60
N ASN A 37 0.67 -4.13 -0.49
CA ASN A 37 1.51 -2.94 -0.63
C ASN A 37 0.70 -1.70 -0.26
N LEU A 38 1.07 -1.04 0.84
CA LEU A 38 0.42 0.15 1.38
C LEU A 38 1.23 1.40 1.01
N MET A 39 0.68 2.23 0.14
CA MET A 39 1.27 3.46 -0.37
C MET A 39 0.51 4.69 0.14
N SER A 40 1.19 5.84 0.24
CA SER A 40 0.56 7.12 0.59
C SER A 40 1.51 8.29 0.32
N SER A 41 1.02 9.53 0.49
CA SER A 41 1.90 10.67 0.75
C SER A 41 2.47 10.62 2.18
N PRO A 42 3.57 11.34 2.49
CA PRO A 42 3.98 11.55 3.87
C PRO A 42 2.86 12.19 4.69
N GLY A 43 2.62 11.67 5.90
CA GLY A 43 1.61 12.22 6.81
C GLY A 43 0.15 11.87 6.48
N SER A 44 -0.16 11.06 5.47
CA SER A 44 -1.55 10.63 5.17
C SER A 44 -2.17 9.70 6.22
N GLY A 45 -1.35 9.20 7.16
CA GLY A 45 -1.79 8.38 8.29
C GLY A 45 -1.59 6.86 8.10
N LYS A 46 -0.53 6.43 7.40
CA LYS A 46 -0.19 5.00 7.21
C LYS A 46 -0.05 4.27 8.54
N THR A 47 0.89 4.68 9.39
CA THR A 47 1.12 4.05 10.71
C THR A 47 -0.15 3.96 11.55
N THR A 48 -0.96 5.03 11.59
CA THR A 48 -2.22 5.02 12.36
C THR A 48 -3.24 4.03 11.78
N THR A 49 -3.37 4.00 10.45
CA THR A 49 -4.26 3.07 9.75
C THR A 49 -3.80 1.63 9.93
N LEU A 50 -2.48 1.40 9.86
CA LEU A 50 -1.88 0.09 10.07
C LEU A 50 -2.06 -0.39 11.51
N GLY A 51 -1.86 0.48 12.49
CA GLY A 51 -2.09 0.15 13.90
C GLY A 51 -3.55 -0.18 14.21
N GLY A 52 -4.50 0.52 13.56
CA GLY A 52 -5.92 0.18 13.61
C GLY A 52 -6.22 -1.17 12.93
N THR A 53 -5.58 -1.44 11.80
CA THR A 53 -5.72 -2.70 11.03
C THR A 53 -5.21 -3.89 11.85
N VAL A 54 -4.01 -3.78 12.43
CA VAL A 54 -3.42 -4.79 13.31
C VAL A 54 -4.35 -5.09 14.47
N LYS A 55 -4.86 -4.06 15.16
CA LYS A 55 -5.77 -4.24 16.30
C LYS A 55 -7.05 -4.98 15.91
N ALA A 56 -7.64 -4.64 14.76
CA ALA A 56 -8.90 -5.21 14.30
C ALA A 56 -8.78 -6.66 13.80
N LEU A 57 -7.62 -7.02 13.24
CA LEU A 57 -7.37 -8.36 12.67
C LEU A 57 -6.61 -9.29 13.63
N LYS A 58 -6.21 -8.79 14.80
CA LYS A 58 -5.50 -9.57 15.81
C LYS A 58 -6.37 -10.73 16.30
N GLY A 59 -5.86 -11.94 16.16
CA GLY A 59 -6.55 -13.18 16.54
C GLY A 59 -7.31 -13.85 15.40
N ASP A 60 -7.57 -13.13 14.31
CA ASP A 60 -8.17 -13.69 13.08
C ASP A 60 -7.09 -14.12 12.07
N LEU A 61 -6.02 -13.32 11.95
CA LEU A 61 -4.91 -13.55 11.02
C LEU A 61 -3.57 -13.46 11.74
N SER A 62 -2.57 -14.18 11.25
CA SER A 62 -1.16 -14.02 11.60
C SER A 62 -0.55 -12.94 10.72
N LEU A 63 -0.18 -11.79 11.29
CA LEU A 63 0.31 -10.63 10.53
C LEU A 63 1.81 -10.39 10.70
N GLY A 64 2.43 -9.82 9.68
CA GLY A 64 3.77 -9.24 9.74
C GLY A 64 3.86 -7.93 8.95
N ILE A 65 4.74 -7.03 9.38
CA ILE A 65 4.92 -5.71 8.79
C ILE A 65 6.34 -5.58 8.23
N MET A 66 6.45 -5.11 6.99
CA MET A 66 7.69 -4.62 6.41
C MET A 66 7.60 -3.11 6.28
N GLU A 67 8.47 -2.39 6.97
CA GLU A 67 8.43 -0.94 7.01
C GLU A 67 9.56 -0.35 6.18
N ALA A 68 9.19 0.29 5.07
CA ALA A 68 10.13 0.99 4.22
C ALA A 68 10.19 2.47 4.58
N ASP A 69 11.28 2.88 5.22
CA ASP A 69 11.56 4.29 5.49
C ASP A 69 13.01 4.63 5.11
N ILE A 70 13.27 5.93 5.04
CA ILE A 70 14.56 6.51 4.68
C ILE A 70 15.50 6.49 5.89
N ASP A 71 15.03 6.87 7.10
CA ASP A 71 15.90 7.04 8.28
C ASP A 71 15.16 7.17 9.63
N SER A 72 14.09 6.39 9.87
CA SER A 72 13.30 6.46 11.12
C SER A 72 12.79 5.09 11.55
N ASP A 73 12.94 4.75 12.84
CA ASP A 73 12.48 3.49 13.46
C ASP A 73 11.19 3.65 14.29
N VAL A 74 10.57 4.83 14.23
CA VAL A 74 9.42 5.21 15.07
C VAL A 74 8.19 4.34 14.78
N ASP A 75 7.95 4.05 13.51
CA ASP A 75 6.79 3.27 13.09
C ASP A 75 6.99 1.78 13.47
N ALA A 76 8.22 1.26 13.34
CA ALA A 76 8.53 -0.15 13.61
C ALA A 76 8.34 -0.50 15.09
N ARG A 77 8.80 0.38 16.00
CA ARG A 77 8.60 0.24 17.45
C ARG A 77 7.11 0.27 17.83
N THR A 78 6.31 1.06 17.11
CA THR A 78 4.87 1.16 17.34
C THR A 78 4.20 -0.18 17.02
N MET A 79 4.58 -0.82 15.92
CA MET A 79 4.03 -2.12 15.50
C MET A 79 4.55 -3.27 16.37
N GLU A 80 5.83 -3.26 16.75
CA GLU A 80 6.41 -4.26 17.65
C GLU A 80 5.71 -4.26 19.01
N ALA A 81 5.40 -3.07 19.56
CA ALA A 81 4.66 -2.93 20.80
C ALA A 81 3.23 -3.51 20.74
N MET A 82 2.67 -3.72 19.54
CA MET A 82 1.38 -4.41 19.34
C MET A 82 1.50 -5.94 19.30
N GLY A 83 2.72 -6.47 19.30
CA GLY A 83 3.03 -7.90 19.27
C GLY A 83 3.01 -8.51 17.87
N VAL A 84 3.29 -7.71 16.84
CA VAL A 84 3.36 -8.16 15.44
C VAL A 84 4.83 -8.33 15.05
N LYS A 85 5.13 -9.28 14.15
CA LYS A 85 6.47 -9.36 13.55
C LYS A 85 6.72 -8.12 12.69
N VAL A 86 7.87 -7.46 12.86
CA VAL A 86 8.22 -6.26 12.10
C VAL A 86 9.65 -6.37 11.61
N VAL A 87 9.89 -5.93 10.37
CA VAL A 87 11.23 -5.67 9.86
C VAL A 87 11.28 -4.28 9.24
N GLN A 88 12.38 -3.57 9.48
CA GLN A 88 12.64 -2.28 8.87
C GLN A 88 13.53 -2.45 7.64
N LEU A 89 13.12 -1.86 6.53
CA LEU A 89 13.81 -1.87 5.26
C LEU A 89 14.42 -0.48 5.01
N HIS A 90 15.71 -0.35 5.25
CA HIS A 90 16.43 0.86 4.88
C HIS A 90 16.61 0.93 3.37
N THR A 91 15.93 1.89 2.74
CA THR A 91 15.94 2.07 1.29
C THR A 91 17.24 2.67 0.76
N GLY A 92 18.16 3.10 1.64
CA GLY A 92 19.44 3.70 1.24
C GLY A 92 19.28 5.01 0.45
N GLY A 93 18.17 5.74 0.66
CA GLY A 93 17.82 6.95 -0.06
C GLY A 93 16.96 6.74 -1.31
N MET A 94 16.56 5.50 -1.62
CA MET A 94 15.61 5.21 -2.69
C MET A 94 14.18 5.63 -2.29
N CYS A 95 13.42 6.17 -3.25
CA CYS A 95 12.06 6.66 -3.03
C CYS A 95 10.96 5.59 -3.20
N HIS A 96 11.33 4.33 -3.42
CA HIS A 96 10.43 3.20 -3.68
C HIS A 96 11.08 1.87 -3.30
N LEU A 97 10.25 0.82 -3.27
CA LEU A 97 10.64 -0.59 -3.16
C LEU A 97 10.35 -1.28 -4.48
N ASP A 98 11.22 -2.21 -4.86
CA ASP A 98 11.04 -3.11 -6.00
C ASP A 98 10.80 -4.55 -5.54
N ALA A 99 10.62 -5.49 -6.48
CA ALA A 99 10.34 -6.88 -6.15
C ALA A 99 11.49 -7.59 -5.39
N ASP A 100 12.75 -7.27 -5.70
CA ASP A 100 13.90 -7.90 -5.05
C ASP A 100 14.03 -7.42 -3.61
N MET A 101 13.92 -6.11 -3.38
CA MET A 101 13.91 -5.54 -2.03
C MET A 101 12.75 -6.10 -1.20
N THR A 102 11.57 -6.26 -1.82
CA THR A 102 10.41 -6.85 -1.16
C THR A 102 10.67 -8.31 -0.77
N LYS A 103 11.29 -9.10 -1.64
CA LYS A 103 11.70 -10.47 -1.36
C LYS A 103 12.71 -10.55 -0.20
N GLN A 104 13.71 -9.67 -0.19
CA GLN A 104 14.69 -9.60 0.90
C GLN A 104 14.01 -9.26 2.23
N GLY A 105 13.04 -8.33 2.22
CA GLY A 105 12.25 -7.99 3.40
C GLY A 105 11.42 -9.16 3.91
N LEU A 106 10.77 -9.91 3.02
CA LEU A 106 9.99 -11.10 3.38
C LEU A 106 10.83 -12.20 4.03
N GLN A 107 12.09 -12.33 3.60
CA GLN A 107 13.05 -13.26 4.19
C GLN A 107 13.50 -12.79 5.57
N ALA A 108 13.86 -11.50 5.70
CA ALA A 108 14.28 -10.91 6.97
C ALA A 108 13.16 -10.86 8.03
N LEU A 109 11.90 -10.75 7.59
CA LEU A 109 10.72 -10.84 8.45
C LEU A 109 10.45 -12.28 8.95
N GLU A 110 11.08 -13.29 8.35
CA GLU A 110 10.75 -14.70 8.55
C GLU A 110 9.23 -14.94 8.34
N SER A 111 8.76 -14.57 7.14
CA SER A 111 7.34 -14.51 6.78
C SER A 111 6.60 -15.86 6.71
N ASP A 112 7.30 -16.98 6.85
CA ASP A 112 6.68 -18.31 6.82
C ASP A 112 5.62 -18.48 7.91
N GLY A 113 4.46 -18.98 7.51
CA GLY A 113 3.30 -19.20 8.39
C GLY A 113 2.48 -17.94 8.70
N LEU A 114 2.81 -16.79 8.11
CA LEU A 114 1.96 -15.60 8.18
C LEU A 114 0.83 -15.67 7.15
N ASP A 115 -0.35 -15.17 7.52
CA ASP A 115 -1.48 -15.06 6.60
C ASP A 115 -1.40 -13.77 5.76
N LEU A 116 -0.95 -12.69 6.40
CA LEU A 116 -0.91 -11.35 5.83
C LEU A 116 0.43 -10.69 6.14
N VAL A 117 1.11 -10.23 5.10
CA VAL A 117 2.25 -9.31 5.22
C VAL A 117 1.85 -7.97 4.63
N VAL A 118 2.06 -6.89 5.37
CA VAL A 118 1.88 -5.53 4.86
C VAL A 118 3.25 -4.89 4.62
N LEU A 119 3.53 -4.55 3.38
CA LEU A 119 4.61 -3.65 3.01
C LEU A 119 4.11 -2.21 3.17
N GLU A 120 4.48 -1.55 4.26
CA GLU A 120 4.33 -0.10 4.38
C GLU A 120 5.41 0.57 3.53
N ASN A 121 5.03 1.00 2.32
CA ASN A 121 5.94 1.59 1.35
C ASN A 121 6.31 3.03 1.73
N VAL A 122 7.37 3.55 1.11
CA VAL A 122 7.83 4.92 1.33
C VAL A 122 6.70 5.90 1.01
N GLY A 123 6.56 6.95 1.83
CA GLY A 123 5.60 8.03 1.60
C GLY A 123 5.90 8.81 0.32
N ASN A 124 5.36 8.36 -0.82
CA ASN A 124 5.53 8.97 -2.13
C ASN A 124 4.39 8.55 -3.09
N LEU A 125 3.88 9.50 -3.89
CA LEU A 125 2.81 9.28 -4.86
C LEU A 125 3.28 8.99 -6.29
N VAL A 126 4.59 9.01 -6.53
CA VAL A 126 5.18 8.88 -7.86
C VAL A 126 5.96 7.58 -7.96
N CYS A 127 7.10 7.48 -7.28
CA CYS A 127 8.01 6.35 -7.45
C CYS A 127 7.36 5.00 -7.15
N PRO A 128 6.60 4.81 -6.03
CA PRO A 128 6.05 3.49 -5.70
C PRO A 128 5.05 2.96 -6.72
N ALA A 129 4.44 3.81 -7.54
CA ALA A 129 3.49 3.41 -8.57
C ALA A 129 4.18 2.89 -9.85
N GLU A 130 5.48 3.11 -10.01
CA GLU A 130 6.25 2.69 -11.19
C GLU A 130 6.83 1.27 -11.06
N PHE A 131 6.84 0.69 -9.87
CA PHE A 131 7.52 -0.58 -9.58
C PHE A 131 6.54 -1.59 -8.98
N ASP A 132 6.36 -2.72 -9.66
CA ASP A 132 5.64 -3.85 -9.08
C ASP A 132 6.50 -4.50 -7.98
N THR A 133 5.96 -4.56 -6.76
CA THR A 133 6.61 -5.16 -5.59
C THR A 133 6.34 -6.66 -5.47
N GLY A 134 5.52 -7.24 -6.36
CA GLY A 134 5.01 -8.61 -6.23
C GLY A 134 3.84 -8.73 -5.26
N ALA A 135 3.29 -7.60 -4.79
CA ALA A 135 2.11 -7.58 -3.95
C ALA A 135 0.89 -8.18 -4.66
N VAL A 136 -0.01 -8.74 -3.86
CA VAL A 136 -1.31 -9.27 -4.29
C VAL A 136 -2.28 -8.13 -4.52
N LYS A 137 -2.25 -7.13 -3.63
CA LYS A 137 -3.06 -5.92 -3.71
C LYS A 137 -2.26 -4.67 -3.40
N ASN A 138 -2.53 -3.62 -4.17
CA ASN A 138 -2.00 -2.28 -3.96
C ASN A 138 -3.06 -1.39 -3.32
N VAL A 139 -2.72 -0.74 -2.21
CA VAL A 139 -3.62 0.15 -1.48
C VAL A 139 -2.99 1.51 -1.32
N MET A 140 -3.77 2.54 -1.59
CA MET A 140 -3.34 3.93 -1.49
C MET A 140 -4.16 4.66 -0.44
N ILE A 141 -3.49 5.33 0.50
CA ILE A 141 -4.14 6.24 1.46
C ILE A 141 -4.05 7.68 0.94
N LEU A 142 -5.21 8.24 0.56
CA LEU A 142 -5.37 9.66 0.27
C LEU A 142 -6.05 10.32 1.47
N SER A 143 -5.41 11.29 2.12
CA SER A 143 -6.04 12.00 3.23
C SER A 143 -6.76 13.27 2.79
N VAL A 144 -7.86 13.62 3.48
CA VAL A 144 -8.64 14.84 3.23
C VAL A 144 -7.77 16.11 3.14
N PRO A 145 -6.80 16.38 4.04
CA PRO A 145 -5.96 17.58 3.96
C PRO A 145 -5.08 17.69 2.71
N GLU A 146 -4.89 16.60 1.97
CA GLU A 146 -4.12 16.64 0.73
C GLU A 146 -4.91 17.30 -0.39
N GLY A 147 -6.24 17.19 -0.39
CA GLY A 147 -7.14 17.70 -1.44
C GLY A 147 -7.62 16.62 -2.41
N ASP A 148 -8.83 16.81 -2.93
CA ASP A 148 -9.57 15.89 -3.82
C ASP A 148 -8.95 15.74 -5.22
N ASP A 149 -8.06 16.65 -5.60
CA ASP A 149 -7.44 16.73 -6.92
C ASP A 149 -6.28 15.74 -7.15
N LYS A 150 -5.86 14.98 -6.12
CA LYS A 150 -4.72 14.05 -6.23
C LYS A 150 -4.88 12.98 -7.30
N PRO A 151 -6.05 12.36 -7.54
CA PRO A 151 -6.23 11.41 -8.63
C PRO A 151 -6.00 12.01 -10.03
N LEU A 152 -6.20 13.32 -10.17
CA LEU A 152 -5.90 14.02 -11.43
C LEU A 152 -4.40 14.31 -11.57
N LYS A 153 -3.74 14.67 -10.47
CA LYS A 153 -2.32 15.05 -10.44
C LYS A 153 -1.35 13.86 -10.46
N TYR A 154 -1.76 12.70 -9.95
CA TYR A 154 -0.93 11.49 -9.83
C TYR A 154 -1.59 10.28 -10.51
N PRO A 155 -1.91 10.36 -11.81
CA PRO A 155 -2.78 9.39 -12.49
C PRO A 155 -2.29 7.95 -12.38
N LEU A 156 -0.97 7.72 -12.44
CA LEU A 156 -0.39 6.38 -12.36
C LEU A 156 -0.72 5.70 -11.01
N MET A 157 -0.49 6.39 -9.89
CA MET A 157 -0.79 5.88 -8.55
C MET A 157 -2.23 5.38 -8.44
N PHE A 158 -3.20 6.19 -8.88
CA PHE A 158 -4.61 5.84 -8.78
C PHE A 158 -5.06 4.83 -9.85
N SER A 159 -4.28 4.62 -10.92
CA SER A 159 -4.55 3.60 -11.93
C SER A 159 -4.13 2.18 -11.49
N VAL A 160 -3.11 2.07 -10.65
CA VAL A 160 -2.53 0.77 -10.23
C VAL A 160 -3.05 0.25 -8.88
N CYS A 161 -3.73 1.11 -8.10
CA CYS A 161 -4.26 0.72 -6.80
C CYS A 161 -5.59 -0.02 -6.92
N ASP A 162 -5.71 -1.14 -6.20
CA ASP A 162 -6.96 -1.89 -6.05
C ASP A 162 -7.92 -1.20 -5.07
N VAL A 163 -7.38 -0.55 -4.04
CA VAL A 163 -8.16 0.17 -3.02
C VAL A 163 -7.59 1.56 -2.78
N VAL A 164 -8.46 2.54 -2.68
CA VAL A 164 -8.14 3.88 -2.20
C VAL A 164 -8.88 4.13 -0.88
N LEU A 165 -8.10 4.29 0.19
CA LEU A 165 -8.61 4.68 1.50
C LEU A 165 -8.63 6.21 1.57
N ILE A 166 -9.81 6.81 1.65
CA ILE A 166 -9.95 8.25 1.86
C ILE A 166 -9.91 8.51 3.36
N ASN A 167 -8.74 8.86 3.89
CA ASN A 167 -8.48 8.91 5.32
C ASN A 167 -8.66 10.31 5.91
N LYS A 168 -8.73 10.37 7.24
CA LYS A 168 -8.96 11.59 8.03
C LYS A 168 -10.31 12.24 7.71
N MET A 169 -11.34 11.41 7.50
CA MET A 169 -12.71 11.90 7.31
C MET A 169 -13.22 12.74 8.49
N ASP A 170 -12.64 12.58 9.69
CA ASP A 170 -12.95 13.40 10.86
C ASP A 170 -12.63 14.89 10.69
N VAL A 171 -11.79 15.26 9.73
CA VAL A 171 -11.48 16.66 9.42
C VAL A 171 -12.17 17.19 8.17
N LEU A 172 -13.02 16.40 7.51
CA LEU A 172 -13.75 16.83 6.30
C LEU A 172 -14.43 18.20 6.44
N PRO A 173 -15.11 18.54 7.57
CA PRO A 173 -15.76 19.84 7.72
C PRO A 173 -14.82 21.06 7.73
N TYR A 174 -13.50 20.85 7.82
CA TYR A 174 -12.50 21.92 7.89
C TYR A 174 -11.73 22.12 6.58
N PHE A 175 -11.95 21.26 5.58
CA PHE A 175 -11.27 21.32 4.29
C PHE A 175 -12.29 21.39 3.17
N ASP A 176 -11.95 22.13 2.11
CA ASP A 176 -12.70 22.16 0.87
C ASP A 176 -12.33 20.91 0.05
N PHE A 177 -12.87 19.77 0.46
CA PHE A 177 -12.64 18.47 -0.17
C PHE A 177 -13.97 17.94 -0.70
N ASP A 178 -14.07 17.83 -2.02
CA ASP A 178 -15.21 17.28 -2.71
C ASP A 178 -15.05 15.76 -2.87
N MET A 179 -15.80 15.02 -2.06
CA MET A 179 -15.83 13.55 -2.09
C MET A 179 -16.35 12.99 -3.42
N GLU A 180 -17.29 13.67 -4.07
CA GLU A 180 -17.87 13.21 -5.33
C GLU A 180 -16.87 13.43 -6.48
N ALA A 181 -16.24 14.60 -6.53
CA ALA A 181 -15.20 14.90 -7.51
C ALA A 181 -13.99 13.96 -7.37
N CYS A 182 -13.52 13.74 -6.13
CA CYS A 182 -12.46 12.78 -5.84
C CYS A 182 -12.82 11.37 -6.33
N THR A 183 -14.02 10.89 -5.98
CA THR A 183 -14.51 9.56 -6.37
C THR A 183 -14.60 9.42 -7.89
N ALA A 184 -15.14 10.43 -8.58
CA ALA A 184 -15.24 10.44 -10.03
C ALA A 184 -13.85 10.39 -10.68
N ALA A 185 -12.89 11.19 -10.18
CA ALA A 185 -11.53 11.20 -10.70
C ALA A 185 -10.81 9.86 -10.47
N ILE A 186 -10.99 9.21 -9.31
CA ILE A 186 -10.44 7.86 -9.07
C ILE A 186 -11.03 6.86 -10.07
N ARG A 187 -12.35 6.88 -10.27
CA ARG A 187 -13.04 5.96 -11.18
C ARG A 187 -12.67 6.18 -12.64
N GLU A 188 -12.37 7.41 -13.04
CA GLU A 188 -11.82 7.72 -14.37
C GLU A 188 -10.46 7.05 -14.58
N ARG A 189 -9.59 7.03 -13.55
CA ARG A 189 -8.28 6.36 -13.61
C ARG A 189 -8.38 4.83 -13.51
N ASN A 190 -9.22 4.33 -12.61
CA ASN A 190 -9.43 2.92 -12.37
C ASN A 190 -10.90 2.64 -12.04
N PRO A 191 -11.71 2.19 -13.02
CA PRO A 191 -13.12 1.87 -12.81
C PRO A 191 -13.35 0.75 -11.79
N ARG A 192 -12.33 -0.08 -11.51
CA ARG A 192 -12.41 -1.22 -10.58
C ARG A 192 -11.94 -0.90 -9.17
N ALA A 193 -11.32 0.26 -8.93
CA ALA A 193 -10.82 0.62 -7.61
C ALA A 193 -11.94 0.61 -6.56
N VAL A 194 -11.70 -0.03 -5.42
CA VAL A 194 -12.56 0.06 -4.25
C VAL A 194 -12.22 1.37 -3.52
N ILE A 195 -13.22 2.15 -3.13
CA ILE A 195 -13.01 3.43 -2.45
C ILE A 195 -13.68 3.32 -1.08
N ILE A 196 -12.88 3.49 -0.02
CA ILE A 196 -13.35 3.31 1.36
C ILE A 196 -13.02 4.58 2.16
N PRO A 197 -14.02 5.40 2.51
CA PRO A 197 -13.82 6.50 3.45
C PRO A 197 -13.54 5.97 4.85
N ILE A 198 -12.49 6.47 5.50
CA ILE A 198 -12.10 6.08 6.85
C ILE A 198 -11.64 7.28 7.68
N SER A 199 -11.71 7.15 9.00
CA SER A 199 -10.84 7.89 9.91
C SER A 199 -10.11 6.91 10.80
N ALA A 200 -8.82 6.69 10.53
CA ALA A 200 -7.98 5.86 11.37
C ALA A 200 -7.87 6.38 12.82
N LYS A 201 -8.14 7.68 13.04
CA LYS A 201 -8.13 8.32 14.36
C LYS A 201 -9.38 7.98 15.17
N THR A 202 -10.56 8.03 14.57
CA THR A 202 -11.83 7.77 15.28
C THR A 202 -12.27 6.31 15.19
N GLY A 203 -11.75 5.57 14.21
CA GLY A 203 -12.15 4.20 13.90
C GLY A 203 -13.29 4.09 12.88
N GLU A 204 -13.87 5.21 12.44
CA GLU A 204 -14.95 5.20 11.44
C GLU A 204 -14.46 4.59 10.12
N GLY A 205 -15.23 3.65 9.56
CA GLY A 205 -14.95 2.95 8.29
C GLY A 205 -13.82 1.91 8.37
N MET A 206 -13.12 1.79 9.50
CA MET A 206 -12.03 0.81 9.66
C MET A 206 -12.55 -0.63 9.65
N ASP A 207 -13.79 -0.86 10.07
CA ASP A 207 -14.46 -2.16 9.98
C ASP A 207 -14.71 -2.57 8.53
N VAL A 208 -15.15 -1.66 7.67
CA VAL A 208 -15.32 -1.90 6.22
C VAL A 208 -13.98 -2.27 5.58
N TRP A 209 -12.92 -1.51 5.89
CA TRP A 209 -11.57 -1.79 5.41
C TRP A 209 -11.05 -3.15 5.87
N THR A 210 -11.13 -3.44 7.16
CA THR A 210 -10.55 -4.68 7.73
C THR A 210 -11.35 -5.92 7.34
N ASN A 211 -12.67 -5.80 7.19
CA ASN A 211 -13.49 -6.87 6.63
C ASN A 211 -13.14 -7.17 5.17
N TRP A 212 -12.98 -6.13 4.33
CA TRP A 212 -12.53 -6.30 2.95
C TRP A 212 -11.18 -7.01 2.89
N LEU A 213 -10.21 -6.58 3.71
CA LEU A 213 -8.88 -7.19 3.73
C LEU A 213 -8.93 -8.66 4.18
N ARG A 214 -9.73 -8.98 5.21
CA ARG A 214 -9.94 -10.36 5.66
C ARG A 214 -10.49 -11.24 4.53
N GLU A 215 -11.49 -10.76 3.80
CA GLU A 215 -12.09 -11.49 2.67
C GLU A 215 -11.08 -11.72 1.54
N GLU A 216 -10.25 -10.73 1.21
CA GLU A 216 -9.23 -10.88 0.16
C GLU A 216 -8.13 -11.85 0.57
N CYS A 217 -7.67 -11.84 1.82
CA CYS A 217 -6.74 -12.84 2.35
C CYS A 217 -7.33 -14.25 2.23
N GLN A 218 -8.58 -14.44 2.65
CA GLN A 218 -9.27 -15.73 2.53
C GLN A 218 -9.42 -16.19 1.08
N LYS A 219 -9.81 -15.30 0.16
CA LYS A 219 -9.90 -15.62 -1.27
C LYS A 219 -8.55 -16.04 -1.83
N TRP A 220 -7.48 -15.33 -1.47
CA TRP A 220 -6.12 -15.66 -1.89
C TRP A 220 -5.68 -17.04 -1.41
N GLN A 221 -5.97 -17.38 -0.16
CA GLN A 221 -5.61 -18.68 0.42
C GLN A 221 -6.45 -19.84 -0.13
N ASN A 222 -7.71 -19.58 -0.51
CA ASN A 222 -8.64 -20.63 -0.93
C ASN A 222 -8.65 -20.91 -2.45
N GLN A 223 -8.12 -20.02 -3.27
CA GLN A 223 -8.02 -20.23 -4.72
C GLN A 223 -6.81 -21.12 -5.04
N ASN A 224 -6.94 -22.44 -4.92
CA ASN A 224 -5.98 -23.40 -5.49
C ASN A 224 -6.38 -23.79 -6.91
#